data_AF-A0A7C7ZQJ9-F1
#
_entry.id   AF-A0A7C7ZQJ9-F1
#
_cell.length_a   1.000
_cell.length_b   1.000
_cell.length_c   1.000
_cell.angle_alpha   90.00
_cell.angle_beta   90.00
_cell.angle_gamma   90.00
#
_symmetry.space_group_name_H-M   'P 1'
#
loop_
_entity.id
_entity.type
_entity.pdbx_description
1 polymer ?
#
loop_
_entity_poly.entity_id
_entity_poly.type
_entity_poly.pdbx_seq_one_letter_code
_entity_poly.pdbx_strand_id
1 'polypeptide(L)' 'MSKVKELRKQHKQIEVQIKSLTKKRLNDRTSESWKSLKELKKLKLQIKDKISRLA' A
#
# COMPACT_ATOMS: atom_id res chain seq x y z
N MET A 1 14.19 7.36 16.16
CA MET A 1 13.42 6.32 15.44
C MET A 1 14.21 5.90 14.21
N SER A 2 14.49 4.62 13.99
CA SER A 2 15.25 4.21 12.80
C SER A 2 14.41 4.37 11.53
N LYS A 3 15.04 4.83 10.46
CA LYS A 3 14.41 5.06 9.15
C LYS A 3 13.71 3.80 8.61
N VAL A 4 14.25 2.62 8.93
CA VAL A 4 13.66 1.31 8.60
C VAL A 4 12.38 1.03 9.39
N LYS A 5 12.31 1.40 10.68
CA LYS A 5 11.12 1.22 11.51
C LYS A 5 9.94 2.05 10.99
N GLU A 6 10.21 3.26 10.52
CA GLU A 6 9.21 4.14 9.92
C GLU A 6 8.69 3.60 8.58
N LEU A 7 9.58 3.14 7.70
CA LEU A 7 9.19 2.49 6.44
C LEU A 7 8.34 1.23 6.66
N ARG A 8 8.66 0.41 7.67
CA ARG A 8 7.84 -0.76 8.04
C ARG A 8 6.44 -0.36 8.52
N LYS A 9 6.32 0.74 9.28
CA LYS A 9 5.01 1.27 9.72
C LYS A 9 4.18 1.73 8.52
N GLN A 10 4.78 2.49 7.61
CA GLN A 10 4.12 2.94 6.38
C GLN A 10 3.67 1.76 5.50
N HIS A 11 4.51 0.74 5.33
CA HIS A 11 4.15 -0.48 4.58
C HIS A 11 2.90 -1.18 5.16
N LYS A 12 2.83 -1.30 6.50
CA LYS A 12 1.68 -1.92 7.18
C LYS A 12 0.42 -1.08 7.03
N GLN A 13 0.53 0.24 7.10
CA GLN A 13 -0.61 1.15 6.93
C GLN A 13 -1.21 1.07 5.52
N ILE A 14 -0.38 1.04 4.48
CA ILE A 14 -0.82 0.86 3.10
C ILE A 14 -1.49 -0.51 2.91
N GLU A 15 -1.00 -1.55 3.57
CA GLU A 15 -1.66 -2.87 3.50
C GLU A 15 -3.07 -2.86 4.08
N VAL A 16 -3.30 -2.16 5.19
CA VAL A 16 -4.64 -2.00 5.78
C VAL A 16 -5.55 -1.23 4.81
N GLN A 17 -5.06 -0.16 4.19
CA GLN A 17 -5.80 0.61 3.19
C GLN A 17 -6.14 -0.23 1.95
N ILE A 18 -5.20 -1.05 1.46
CA ILE A 18 -5.47 -1.96 0.34
C ILE A 18 -6.57 -2.97 0.71
N LYS A 19 -6.51 -3.56 1.90
CA LYS A 19 -7.53 -4.53 2.36
C LYS A 19 -8.91 -3.88 2.46
N SER A 20 -9.00 -2.67 3.04
CA SER A 20 -10.29 -1.97 3.15
C SER A 20 -10.82 -1.55 1.78
N LEU A 21 -9.98 -1.01 0.90
CA LEU A 21 -10.38 -0.61 -0.45
C LEU A 21 -10.78 -1.80 -1.31
N THR A 22 -10.09 -2.94 -1.18
CA THR A 22 -10.44 -4.18 -1.89
C THR A 22 -11.82 -4.67 -1.48
N LYS A 23 -12.16 -4.61 -0.18
CA LYS A 23 -13.52 -4.93 0.30
C LYS A 23 -14.57 -3.98 -0.26
N LYS A 24 -14.30 -2.66 -0.24
CA LYS A 24 -15.21 -1.65 -0.81
C LYS A 24 -15.47 -1.88 -2.31
N ARG A 25 -14.42 -2.24 -3.06
CA ARG A 25 -14.48 -2.51 -4.51
C ARG A 25 -15.28 -3.77 -4.88
N LEU A 26 -15.57 -4.66 -3.94
CA LEU A 26 -16.47 -5.79 -4.25
C LEU A 26 -17.86 -5.30 -4.67
N ASN A 27 -18.30 -4.16 -4.12
CA ASN A 27 -19.58 -3.54 -4.42
C ASN A 27 -19.46 -2.37 -5.43
N ASP A 28 -18.25 -1.85 -5.62
CA ASP A 28 -17.96 -0.70 -6.48
C ASP A 28 -17.22 -1.13 -7.76
N ARG A 29 -17.87 -0.91 -8.92
CA ARG A 29 -17.34 -1.24 -10.25
C ARG A 29 -16.69 -0.05 -10.97
N THR A 30 -16.51 1.08 -10.30
CA THR A 30 -15.92 2.27 -10.93
C THR A 30 -14.45 2.04 -11.32
N SER A 31 -14.05 2.62 -12.44
CA SER A 31 -12.66 2.63 -12.91
C SER A 31 -11.73 3.45 -12.02
N GLU A 32 -12.28 4.39 -11.25
CA GLU A 32 -11.54 5.26 -10.34
C GLU A 32 -11.04 4.49 -9.12
N SER A 33 -11.90 3.68 -8.48
CA SER A 33 -11.46 2.82 -7.37
C SER A 33 -10.44 1.77 -7.78
N TRP A 34 -10.48 1.30 -9.04
CA TRP A 34 -9.42 0.46 -9.60
C TRP A 34 -8.08 1.21 -9.74
N LYS A 35 -8.07 2.45 -10.22
CA LYS A 35 -6.85 3.28 -10.31
C LYS A 35 -6.25 3.49 -8.92
N SER A 36 -7.06 3.87 -7.94
CA SER A 36 -6.62 4.04 -6.54
C SER A 36 -6.03 2.76 -5.94
N LEU A 37 -6.63 1.60 -6.21
CA LEU A 37 -6.08 0.31 -5.77
C LEU A 37 -4.72 0.01 -6.40
N LYS A 38 -4.55 0.31 -7.69
CA LYS A 38 -3.31 0.09 -8.43
C LYS A 38 -2.18 0.98 -7.90
N GLU A 39 -2.46 2.25 -7.63
CA GLU A 39 -1.51 3.20 -7.07
C GLU A 39 -1.04 2.78 -5.68
N LEU A 40 -1.96 2.40 -4.79
CA LEU A 40 -1.63 1.89 -3.46
C LEU A 40 -0.74 0.64 -3.51
N LYS A 41 -1.01 -0.28 -4.44
CA LYS A 41 -0.16 -1.47 -4.64
C LYS A 41 1.25 -1.10 -5.13
N LYS A 42 1.37 -0.13 -6.03
CA LYS A 42 2.66 0.37 -6.53
C LYS A 42 3.47 1.04 -5.41
N LEU A 43 2.84 1.87 -4.59
CA LEU A 43 3.46 2.48 -3.42
C LEU A 43 3.93 1.44 -2.39
N LYS A 44 3.12 0.39 -2.16
CA LYS A 44 3.52 -0.73 -1.29
C LYS A 44 4.80 -1.40 -1.77
N LEU A 45 4.91 -1.65 -3.08
CA LEU A 45 6.10 -2.26 -3.69
C LEU A 45 7.33 -1.36 -3.55
N GLN A 46 7.19 -0.06 -3.85
CA GLN A 46 8.31 0.89 -3.70
C GLN A 46 8.84 0.97 -2.27
N ILE A 47 7.97 0.91 -1.26
CA ILE A 47 8.39 0.89 0.14
C ILE A 47 9.09 -0.43 0.49
N LYS A 48 8.57 -1.57 -0.01
CA LYS A 48 9.24 -2.88 0.14
C LYS A 48 10.66 -2.83 -0.42
N ASP A 49 10.83 -2.30 -1.64
CA ASP A 49 12.14 -2.19 -2.29
C ASP A 49 13.08 -1.23 -1.57
N LYS A 50 12.55 -0.16 -0.96
CA LYS A 50 13.35 0.74 -0.10
C LYS A 50 13.79 0.03 1.19
N ILE A 51 12.92 -0.76 1.81
CA ILE A 51 13.29 -1.56 2.99
C ILE A 51 14.37 -2.58 2.62
N SER A 52 14.20 -3.31 1.52
CA SER A 52 15.18 -4.30 1.05
C SER A 52 16.53 -3.73 0.67
N ARG A 53 16.60 -2.45 0.26
CA ARG A 53 17.88 -1.76 -0.04
C ARG A 53 18.57 -1.18 1.21
N LEU A 54 17.83 -1.02 2.30
CA LEU A 54 18.31 -0.45 3.57
C LEU A 54 18.59 -1.52 4.64
N ALA A 55 18.24 -2.77 4.36
CA ALA A 55 18.48 -3.95 5.20
C ALA A 55 19.66 -4.73 4.63
#